data_AF-A0A2S8RFS6-F1
#
_entry.id   AF-A0A2S8RFS6-F1
#
_cell.length_a   1.000
_cell.length_b   1.000
_cell.length_c   1.000
_cell.angle_alpha   90.00
_cell.angle_beta   90.00
_cell.angle_gamma   90.00
#
_symmetry.space_group_name_H-M   'P 1'
#
loop_
_entity.id
_entity.type
_entity.pdbx_description
1 polymer ?
#
loop_
_entity_poly.entity_id
_entity_poly.type
_entity_poly.pdbx_seq_one_letter_code
_entity_poly.pdbx_strand_id
1 'polypeptide(L)'
;MSRTTPTTMTVRLSGPLSDFVSANVGEHGDYENVSEYVRDLIRRDKEQKEAKVFERLKAELIHAYAAPESSYKPLTAADVIARNRA
;
A
#
# COMPACT_ATOMS: atom_id res chain seq x y z
N MET A 1 14.30 12.38 -19.56
CA MET A 1 14.29 11.35 -18.49
C MET A 1 14.71 12.02 -17.20
N SER A 2 13.83 12.09 -16.20
CA SER A 2 14.19 12.69 -14.91
C SER A 2 15.20 11.80 -14.21
N ARG A 3 16.39 12.33 -13.94
CA ARG A 3 17.45 11.63 -13.22
C ARG A 3 17.04 11.60 -11.75
N THR A 4 16.64 10.44 -11.24
CA THR A 4 16.33 10.28 -9.82
C THR A 4 17.63 10.42 -9.03
N THR A 5 17.77 11.53 -8.30
CA THR A 5 18.89 11.73 -7.38
C THR A 5 18.65 10.90 -6.12
N PRO A 6 19.63 10.09 -5.67
CA PRO A 6 19.50 9.37 -4.42
C PRO A 6 19.42 10.37 -3.25
N THR A 7 18.43 10.17 -2.38
CA THR A 7 18.29 10.91 -1.13
C THR A 7 18.94 10.12 -0.01
N THR A 8 19.86 10.74 0.72
CA THR A 8 20.47 10.14 1.92
C THR A 8 19.54 10.36 3.12
N MET A 9 19.30 9.30 3.90
CA MET A 9 18.50 9.34 5.11
C MET A 9 19.28 8.69 6.26
N THR A 10 19.33 9.36 7.41
CA THR A 10 19.91 8.80 8.64
C THR A 10 18.78 8.29 9.54
N VAL A 11 18.83 7.02 9.91
CA VAL A 11 17.81 6.37 10.76
C VAL A 11 18.45 5.97 12.09
N ARG A 12 17.73 6.20 13.19
CA ARG A 12 18.11 5.66 14.50
C ARG A 12 17.26 4.43 14.80
N LEU A 13 17.92 3.32 15.11
CA LEU A 13 17.28 2.08 15.53
C LEU A 13 17.47 1.88 17.03
N SER A 14 16.48 1.28 17.69
CA SER A 14 16.64 0.80 19.06
C SER A 14 17.55 -0.43 19.08
N GLY A 15 18.15 -0.75 20.24
CA GLY A 15 19.06 -1.90 20.39
C GLY A 15 18.53 -3.20 19.77
N PRO A 16 17.32 -3.67 20.13
CA PRO A 16 16.77 -4.91 19.56
C PRO A 16 16.60 -4.88 18.03
N LEU A 17 16.24 -3.72 17.46
CA LEU A 17 16.11 -3.57 16.01
C LEU A 17 17.47 -3.52 15.32
N SER A 18 18.46 -2.89 15.96
CA SER A 18 19.84 -2.89 15.48
C SER A 18 20.41 -4.30 15.45
N ASP A 19 20.24 -5.07 16.53
CA ASP A 19 20.71 -6.45 16.64
C ASP A 19 20.05 -7.34 15.58
N PHE A 20 18.73 -7.16 15.38
CA PHE A 20 18.00 -7.87 14.33
C PHE A 20 18.55 -7.54 12.94
N VAL A 21 18.74 -6.26 12.61
CA VAL A 21 19.32 -5.85 11.33
C VAL A 21 20.73 -6.41 11.15
N SER A 22 21.57 -6.36 12.19
CA SER A 22 22.93 -6.90 12.18
C SER A 22 22.96 -8.41 11.95
N ALA A 23 21.97 -9.17 12.44
CA ALA A 23 21.86 -10.60 12.18
C ALA A 23 21.44 -10.95 10.73
N ASN A 24 20.84 -9.99 10.01
CA ASN A 24 20.36 -10.18 8.64
C ASN A 24 21.31 -9.56 7.58
N VAL A 25 22.38 -8.87 8.00
CA VAL A 25 23.28 -8.12 7.12
C VAL A 25 24.73 -8.56 7.32
N GLY A 26 25.47 -8.77 6.24
CA GLY A 26 26.88 -9.15 6.25
C GLY A 26 27.14 -10.50 5.58
N GLU A 27 28.32 -11.10 5.80
CA GLU A 27 28.77 -12.31 5.10
C GLU A 27 27.84 -13.52 5.26
N HIS A 28 27.09 -13.59 6.36
CA HIS A 28 26.14 -14.66 6.66
C HIS A 28 24.68 -14.17 6.64
N GLY A 29 24.45 -12.91 6.30
CA GLY A 29 23.12 -12.32 6.22
C GLY A 29 22.55 -12.38 4.80
N ASP A 30 21.23 -12.25 4.67
CA ASP A 30 20.55 -12.22 3.37
C ASP A 30 20.82 -10.92 2.58
N TYR A 31 21.44 -9.91 3.22
CA TYR A 31 21.70 -8.59 2.63
C TYR A 31 23.15 -8.17 2.83
N GLU A 32 23.72 -7.46 1.87
CA GLU A 32 25.12 -7.03 1.94
C GLU A 32 25.31 -5.85 2.90
N ASN A 33 24.31 -4.96 3.00
CA ASN A 33 24.36 -3.79 3.87
C ASN A 33 22.98 -3.35 4.38
N VAL A 34 23.00 -2.54 5.44
CA VAL A 34 21.78 -2.02 6.08
C VAL A 34 20.92 -1.20 5.12
N SER A 35 21.54 -0.41 4.24
CA SER A 35 20.80 0.42 3.29
C SER A 35 20.05 -0.41 2.26
N GLU A 36 20.55 -1.59 1.88
CA GLU A 36 19.83 -2.55 1.06
C GLU A 36 18.63 -3.13 1.81
N TYR A 37 18.86 -3.60 3.03
CA TYR A 37 17.80 -4.16 3.84
C TYR A 37 16.65 -3.16 4.08
N VAL A 38 16.98 -1.90 4.42
CA VAL A 38 15.99 -0.84 4.61
C VAL A 38 15.24 -0.51 3.31
N ARG A 39 15.93 -0.46 2.16
CA ARG A 39 15.28 -0.24 0.85
C ARG A 39 14.29 -1.34 0.54
N ASP A 40 14.64 -2.59 0.83
CA ASP A 40 13.74 -3.71 0.59
C ASP A 40 12.53 -3.71 1.52
N LEU A 41 12.73 -3.41 2.81
CA LEU A 41 11.63 -3.22 3.76
C LEU A 41 10.65 -2.12 3.31
N ILE A 42 11.17 -0.97 2.85
CA ILE A 42 10.34 0.13 2.34
C ILE A 42 9.55 -0.30 1.10
N ARG A 43 10.18 -1.07 0.20
CA ARG A 43 9.52 -1.59 -1.00
C ARG A 43 8.37 -2.54 -0.62
N ARG A 44 8.63 -3.50 0.28
CA ARG A 44 7.61 -4.43 0.77
C ARG A 44 6.48 -3.72 1.50
N ASP A 45 6.77 -2.73 2.33
CA ASP A 45 5.75 -1.91 3.02
C ASP A 45 4.87 -1.15 2.00
N LYS A 46 5.48 -0.53 0.99
CA LYS A 46 4.75 0.14 -0.09
C LYS A 46 3.84 -0.83 -0.83
N GLU A 47 4.38 -1.97 -1.28
CA GLU A 47 3.63 -2.99 -2.02
C GLU A 47 2.46 -3.54 -1.19
N GLN A 48 2.69 -3.83 0.09
CA GLN A 48 1.64 -4.32 0.99
C GLN A 48 0.53 -3.28 1.19
N LYS A 49 0.87 -2.00 1.34
CA LYS A 49 -0.13 -0.93 1.47
C LYS A 49 -0.95 -0.77 0.21
N GLU A 50 -0.30 -0.75 -0.95
CA GLU A 50 -0.99 -0.65 -2.25
C GLU A 50 -1.89 -1.85 -2.51
N ALA A 51 -1.41 -3.06 -2.23
CA ALA A 51 -2.20 -4.29 -2.36
C ALA A 51 -3.42 -4.29 -1.44
N LYS A 52 -3.27 -3.86 -0.17
CA LYS A 52 -4.41 -3.76 0.77
C LYS A 52 -5.48 -2.78 0.30
N VAL A 53 -5.08 -1.63 -0.24
CA VAL A 53 -6.02 -0.64 -0.78
C VAL A 53 -6.75 -1.21 -1.99
N PHE A 54 -6.01 -1.86 -2.90
CA PHE A 54 -6.58 -2.48 -4.09
C PHE A 54 -7.57 -3.59 -3.74
N GLU A 55 -7.18 -4.54 -2.88
CA GLU A 55 -8.05 -5.65 -2.49
C GLU A 55 -9.29 -5.18 -1.73
N ARG A 56 -9.18 -4.13 -0.91
CA ARG A 56 -10.35 -3.49 -0.29
C ARG A 56 -11.32 -2.96 -1.34
N LEU A 57 -10.85 -2.16 -2.29
CA LEU A 57 -11.69 -1.60 -3.36
C LEU A 57 -12.34 -2.71 -4.18
N LYS A 58 -11.57 -3.73 -4.55
CA LYS A 58 -12.07 -4.89 -5.29
C LYS A 58 -13.19 -5.61 -4.53
N ALA A 59 -13.02 -5.84 -3.23
CA ALA A 59 -14.04 -6.48 -2.41
C ALA A 59 -15.32 -5.63 -2.31
N GLU A 60 -15.19 -4.31 -2.13
CA GLU A 60 -16.32 -3.37 -2.11
C GLU A 60 -17.09 -3.40 -3.45
N LEU A 61 -16.38 -3.41 -4.58
CA LEU A 61 -17.00 -3.48 -5.91
C LEU A 61 -17.66 -4.84 -6.16
N ILE A 62 -17.00 -5.96 -5.84
CA ILE A 62 -17.60 -7.30 -5.99
C ILE A 62 -18.93 -7.38 -5.23
N HIS A 63 -18.96 -6.86 -4.00
CA HIS A 63 -20.19 -6.81 -3.21
C HIS A 63 -21.25 -5.90 -3.84
N ALA A 64 -20.88 -4.71 -4.32
CA ALA A 64 -21.81 -3.78 -4.96
C ALA A 64 -22.42 -4.30 -6.27
N TYR A 65 -21.68 -5.12 -7.02
CA TYR A 65 -22.09 -5.71 -8.29
C TYR A 65 -22.60 -7.16 -8.17
N ALA A 66 -22.75 -7.70 -6.96
CA ALA A 66 -23.24 -9.06 -6.76
C ALA A 66 -24.74 -9.23 -7.10
N ALA A 67 -25.48 -8.12 -7.17
CA ALA A 67 -26.90 -8.15 -7.48
C ALA A 67 -27.14 -8.39 -8.99
N PRO A 68 -28.18 -9.14 -9.39
CA PRO A 68 -28.52 -9.32 -10.79
C PRO A 68 -28.79 -7.98 -11.47
N GLU A 69 -28.44 -7.87 -12.76
CA GLU A 69 -28.60 -6.62 -13.52
C GLU A 69 -30.07 -6.14 -13.54
N SER A 70 -31.02 -7.09 -13.54
CA SER A 70 -32.46 -6.82 -13.47
C SER A 70 -32.92 -6.12 -12.18
N SER A 71 -32.08 -6.07 -11.14
CA SER A 71 -32.36 -5.36 -9.88
C SER A 71 -32.03 -3.86 -9.96
N TYR A 72 -31.21 -3.44 -10.94
CA TYR A 72 -30.86 -2.04 -11.12
C TYR A 72 -32.02 -1.24 -11.71
N LYS A 73 -32.13 0.03 -11.31
CA LYS A 73 -33.15 0.95 -11.78
C LYS A 73 -32.49 2.17 -12.42
N PRO A 74 -33.04 2.71 -13.51
CA PRO A 74 -32.59 4.00 -14.04
C PRO A 74 -32.66 5.07 -12.95
N LEU A 75 -31.61 5.87 -12.84
CA LEU A 75 -31.50 6.94 -11.86
C LEU A 75 -30.74 8.11 -12.49
N THR A 76 -31.31 9.30 -12.44
CA THR A 76 -30.64 10.52 -12.91
C THR A 76 -29.99 11.27 -11.75
N ALA A 77 -29.02 12.14 -12.06
CA ALA A 77 -28.45 13.03 -11.06
C ALA A 77 -29.52 13.97 -10.44
N ALA A 78 -30.53 14.37 -11.21
CA ALA A 78 -31.62 15.22 -10.73
C ALA A 78 -32.46 14.50 -9.64
N ASP A 79 -32.74 13.21 -9.83
CA ASP A 79 -33.47 12.38 -8.86
C ASP A 79 -32.71 12.30 -7.52
N VAL A 80 -31.38 12.12 -7.59
CA VAL A 80 -30.51 12.09 -6.40
C VAL A 80 -30.49 13.44 -5.69
N ILE A 81 -30.34 14.55 -6.43
CA ILE A 81 -30.30 15.89 -5.85
C ILE A 81 -31.64 16.23 -5.18
N ALA A 82 -32.77 15.93 -5.83
CA ALA A 82 -34.09 16.15 -5.28
C ALA A 82 -34.30 15.35 -3.98
N ARG A 83 -33.82 14.10 -3.90
CA ARG A 83 -33.91 13.26 -2.70
C ARG A 83 -33.18 13.80 -1.48
N ASN A 84 -32.06 14.51 -1.67
CA ASN A 84 -31.17 14.95 -0.59
C ASN A 84 -31.30 16.45 -0.26
N ARG A 85 -32.34 17.13 -0.73
CA ARG A 85 -32.56 18.58 -0.52
C ARG A 85 -33.28 18.94 0.80
N ALA A 86 -33.54 17.96 1.66
CA ALA A 86 -34.14 18.18 2.99
C ALA A 86 -33.12 18.70 4.00
#